data_AF-A0A441UJA0-F1
#
_entry.id   AF-A0A441UJA0-F1
#
_cell.length_a   1.000
_cell.length_b   1.000
_cell.length_c   1.000
_cell.angle_alpha   90.00
_cell.angle_beta   90.00
_cell.angle_gamma   90.00
#
_symmetry.space_group_name_H-M   'P 1'
#
loop_
_entity.id
_entity.type
_entity.pdbx_description
1 polymer ?
#
loop_
_entity_poly.entity_id
_entity_poly.type
_entity_poly.pdbx_seq_one_letter_code
_entity_poly.pdbx_strand_id
1 'polypeptide(L)'
;MEKRDVEELRDRVLCAAVLEQAGFAIDLKESTRRAVKYRRGDDIIIVIHDGKGWFDPLSDAKGDVFSLVAHLEDIGFAEVLQRVSELVGFVPSEPVWTRQPRDRAPDLGVPERWRVRRKPWRGSMTWRYLRDERDLPETVIRAAIRQDRLREGPRGSVWAAHV
;
A
#
# COMPACT_ATOMS: atom_id res chain seq x y z
N MET A 1 -10.96 -36.47 -10.89
CA MET A 1 -10.54 -35.14 -11.40
C MET A 1 -9.04 -35.10 -11.41
N GLU A 2 -8.43 -34.69 -12.52
CA GLU A 2 -6.99 -34.63 -12.65
C GLU A 2 -6.45 -33.34 -12.01
N LYS A 3 -5.19 -33.33 -11.57
CA LYS A 3 -4.56 -32.10 -11.01
C LYS A 3 -4.63 -30.93 -12.00
N ARG A 4 -4.58 -31.21 -13.30
CA ARG A 4 -4.65 -30.20 -14.37
C ARG A 4 -5.96 -29.43 -14.35
N ASP A 5 -7.09 -30.10 -14.09
CA ASP A 5 -8.41 -29.48 -14.07
C ASP A 5 -8.51 -28.43 -12.94
N VAL A 6 -7.90 -28.72 -11.78
CA VAL A 6 -7.87 -27.81 -10.62
C VAL A 6 -7.00 -26.58 -10.90
N GLU A 7 -5.85 -26.77 -11.54
CA GLU A 7 -4.97 -25.66 -11.90
C GLU A 7 -5.61 -24.75 -12.96
N GLU A 8 -6.30 -25.32 -13.95
CA GLU A 8 -7.01 -24.53 -14.95
C GLU A 8 -8.13 -23.68 -14.31
N LEU A 9 -8.89 -24.24 -13.36
CA LEU A 9 -9.90 -23.49 -12.62
C LEU A 9 -9.30 -22.33 -11.82
N ARG A 10 -8.16 -22.55 -11.15
CA ARG A 10 -7.42 -21.50 -10.44
C ARG A 10 -7.02 -20.35 -11.36
N ASP A 11 -6.62 -20.67 -12.59
CA ASP A 11 -6.17 -19.69 -13.58
C ASP A 11 -7.34 -18.98 -14.29
N ARG A 12 -8.54 -19.55 -14.28
CA ARG A 12 -9.72 -18.94 -14.91
C ARG A 12 -10.55 -18.07 -13.98
N VAL A 13 -10.56 -18.34 -12.68
CA VAL A 13 -11.39 -17.59 -11.72
C VAL A 13 -10.54 -16.58 -10.95
N LEU A 14 -11.05 -15.37 -10.77
CA LEU A 14 -10.41 -14.32 -9.97
C LEU A 14 -11.00 -14.29 -8.57
N CYS A 15 -10.20 -13.97 -7.56
CA CYS A 15 -10.67 -13.79 -6.18
C CYS A 15 -11.77 -12.71 -6.08
N ALA A 16 -11.73 -11.71 -6.97
CA ALA A 16 -12.75 -10.67 -7.06
C ALA A 16 -14.16 -11.23 -7.34
N ALA A 17 -14.27 -12.29 -8.16
CA ALA A 17 -15.56 -12.92 -8.45
C ALA A 17 -16.21 -13.50 -7.19
N VAL A 18 -15.41 -14.19 -6.37
CA VAL A 18 -15.84 -14.75 -5.08
C VAL A 18 -16.29 -13.64 -4.13
N LEU A 19 -15.50 -12.56 -4.03
CA LEU A 19 -15.77 -11.46 -3.12
C LEU A 19 -17.05 -10.70 -3.49
N GLU A 20 -17.26 -10.41 -4.78
CA GLU A 20 -18.48 -9.76 -5.25
C GLU A 20 -19.72 -10.62 -5.01
N GLN A 21 -19.64 -11.94 -5.25
CA GLN A 21 -20.74 -12.87 -4.94
C GLN A 21 -21.03 -12.92 -3.42
N ALA A 22 -19.99 -12.82 -2.59
CA ALA A 22 -20.10 -12.76 -1.13
C ALA A 22 -20.52 -11.39 -0.59
N GLY A 23 -20.83 -10.43 -1.47
CA GLY A 23 -21.34 -9.10 -1.10
C GLY A 23 -20.26 -8.09 -0.69
N PHE A 24 -18.99 -8.35 -0.98
CA PHE A 24 -17.93 -7.36 -0.77
C PHE A 24 -17.95 -6.29 -1.86
N ALA A 25 -17.67 -5.05 -1.47
CA ALA A 25 -17.51 -3.93 -2.37
C ALA A 25 -16.06 -3.43 -2.38
N ILE A 26 -15.60 -2.89 -3.51
CA ILE A 26 -14.25 -2.32 -3.65
C ILE A 26 -14.14 -1.02 -2.86
N ASP A 27 -13.17 -0.95 -1.94
CA ASP A 27 -12.73 0.30 -1.31
C ASP A 27 -11.67 0.97 -2.19
N LEU A 28 -12.11 1.68 -3.23
CA LEU A 28 -11.23 2.29 -4.22
C LEU A 28 -10.26 3.32 -3.59
N LYS A 29 -10.69 3.99 -2.51
CA LYS A 29 -9.92 5.04 -1.84
C LYS A 29 -8.69 4.47 -1.15
N GLU A 30 -8.84 3.32 -0.51
CA GLU A 30 -7.75 2.66 0.22
C GLU A 30 -6.99 1.63 -0.63
N SER A 31 -7.46 1.36 -1.86
CA SER A 31 -6.84 0.42 -2.79
C SER A 31 -5.69 1.03 -3.60
N THR A 32 -4.88 0.15 -4.17
CA THR A 32 -3.85 0.51 -5.17
C THR A 32 -3.96 -0.41 -6.39
N ARG A 33 -3.34 -0.04 -7.51
CA ARG A 33 -3.38 -0.85 -8.75
C ARG A 33 -2.89 -2.29 -8.58
N ARG A 34 -2.02 -2.56 -7.61
CA ARG A 34 -1.46 -3.90 -7.35
C ARG A 34 -2.11 -4.62 -6.16
N ALA A 35 -2.95 -3.92 -5.40
CA ALA A 35 -3.58 -4.44 -4.21
C ALA A 35 -4.96 -3.79 -4.06
N VAL A 36 -6.00 -4.54 -4.43
CA VAL A 36 -7.39 -4.07 -4.40
C VAL A 36 -8.02 -4.54 -3.09
N LYS A 37 -8.51 -3.58 -2.31
CA LYS A 37 -9.16 -3.83 -1.01
C LYS A 37 -10.66 -3.96 -1.22
N TYR A 38 -11.21 -5.04 -0.68
CA TYR A 38 -12.63 -5.35 -0.66
C TYR A 38 -13.14 -5.26 0.77
N ARG A 39 -14.32 -4.68 0.98
CA ARG A 39 -14.94 -4.56 2.30
C ARG A 39 -16.38 -5.05 2.31
N ARG A 40 -16.78 -5.61 3.45
CA ARG A 40 -18.16 -5.97 3.78
C ARG A 40 -18.39 -5.72 5.27
N GLY A 41 -19.02 -4.59 5.61
CA GLY A 41 -19.06 -4.13 7.00
C GLY A 41 -17.65 -3.85 7.52
N ASP A 42 -17.25 -4.53 8.60
CA ASP A 42 -15.92 -4.43 9.20
C ASP A 42 -14.91 -5.42 8.59
N ASP A 43 -15.37 -6.38 7.77
CA ASP A 43 -14.51 -7.35 7.09
C ASP A 43 -13.70 -6.65 5.99
N ILE A 44 -12.44 -7.05 5.84
CA ILE A 44 -11.54 -6.59 4.79
C ILE A 44 -10.76 -7.76 4.19
N ILE A 45 -10.74 -7.84 2.86
CA ILE A 45 -9.91 -8.78 2.12
C ILE A 45 -9.12 -7.99 1.07
N ILE A 46 -7.82 -8.28 0.96
CA ILE A 46 -6.95 -7.59 0.00
C ILE A 46 -6.53 -8.56 -1.09
N VAL A 47 -6.96 -8.26 -2.32
CA VAL A 47 -6.64 -9.03 -3.53
C VAL A 47 -5.37 -8.50 -4.17
N ILE A 48 -4.44 -9.40 -4.46
CA ILE A 48 -3.10 -9.15 -5.00
C ILE A 48 -2.80 -10.11 -6.16
N HIS A 49 -1.59 -10.02 -6.74
CA HIS A 49 -1.14 -10.90 -7.83
C HIS A 49 -2.15 -10.96 -8.98
N ASP A 50 -2.53 -9.80 -9.50
CA ASP A 50 -3.45 -9.67 -10.64
C ASP A 50 -4.79 -10.40 -10.46
N GLY A 51 -5.29 -10.45 -9.22
CA GLY A 51 -6.58 -11.07 -8.89
C GLY A 51 -6.48 -12.53 -8.47
N LYS A 52 -5.28 -13.12 -8.47
CA LYS A 52 -5.05 -14.54 -8.18
C LYS A 52 -4.72 -14.86 -6.73
N GLY A 53 -4.24 -13.88 -6.00
CA GLY A 53 -3.93 -14.02 -4.58
C GLY A 53 -4.81 -13.14 -3.72
N TRP A 54 -5.00 -13.53 -2.47
CA TRP A 54 -5.63 -12.71 -1.45
C TRP A 54 -4.98 -12.91 -0.09
N PHE A 55 -5.22 -11.97 0.82
CA PHE A 55 -4.98 -12.12 2.25
C PHE A 55 -5.95 -11.28 3.08
N ASP A 56 -6.21 -11.71 4.30
CA ASP A 56 -6.91 -10.96 5.33
C ASP A 56 -5.88 -10.20 6.19
N PRO A 57 -5.92 -8.86 6.25
CA PRO A 57 -4.98 -8.09 7.07
C PRO A 57 -5.26 -8.17 8.59
N LEU A 58 -6.37 -8.77 9.02
CA LEU A 58 -6.75 -8.95 10.42
C LEU A 58 -6.41 -10.35 10.95
N SER A 59 -5.90 -11.24 10.11
CA SER A 59 -5.46 -12.58 10.47
C SER A 59 -4.25 -13.03 9.63
N ASP A 60 -3.83 -14.29 9.77
CA ASP A 60 -2.78 -14.89 8.93
C ASP A 60 -3.35 -15.56 7.66
N ALA A 61 -4.66 -15.47 7.43
CA ALA A 61 -5.34 -16.12 6.32
C ALA A 61 -4.95 -15.50 4.98
N LYS A 62 -4.58 -16.36 4.02
CA LYS A 62 -4.15 -15.98 2.67
C LYS A 62 -4.15 -17.18 1.74
N GLY A 63 -4.15 -16.91 0.44
CA GLY A 63 -3.92 -17.94 -0.57
C GLY A 63 -4.53 -17.59 -1.92
N ASP A 64 -5.06 -18.61 -2.58
CA ASP A 64 -5.73 -18.53 -3.87
C ASP A 64 -7.26 -18.53 -3.74
N VAL A 65 -7.94 -18.57 -4.88
CA VAL A 65 -9.41 -18.56 -4.97
C VAL A 65 -10.09 -19.70 -4.19
N PHE A 66 -9.48 -20.89 -4.09
CA PHE A 66 -10.06 -22.00 -3.35
C PHE A 66 -9.97 -21.76 -1.85
N SER A 67 -8.80 -21.33 -1.37
CA SER A 67 -8.62 -20.96 0.03
C SER A 67 -9.52 -19.80 0.44
N LEU A 68 -9.86 -18.89 -0.48
CA LEU A 68 -10.77 -17.79 -0.22
C LEU A 68 -12.20 -18.27 0.03
N VAL A 69 -12.73 -19.12 -0.85
CA VAL A 69 -14.08 -19.68 -0.67
C VAL A 69 -14.15 -20.49 0.61
N ALA A 70 -13.14 -21.34 0.87
CA ALA A 70 -13.06 -22.10 2.12
C ALA A 70 -13.06 -21.18 3.35
N HIS A 71 -12.33 -20.06 3.29
CA HIS A 71 -12.27 -19.08 4.39
C HIS A 71 -13.59 -18.34 4.62
N LEU A 72 -14.34 -18.02 3.57
CA LEU A 72 -15.59 -17.26 3.67
C LEU A 72 -16.80 -18.11 4.06
N GLU A 73 -16.82 -19.38 3.66
CA GLU A 73 -17.97 -20.27 3.83
C GLU A 73 -17.74 -21.41 4.85
N ASP A 74 -16.50 -21.63 5.33
CA ASP A 74 -16.12 -22.72 6.26
C ASP A 74 -16.55 -24.12 5.77
N ILE A 75 -16.31 -24.38 4.48
CA ILE A 75 -16.75 -25.59 3.78
C ILE A 75 -15.60 -26.49 3.33
N GLY A 76 -15.93 -27.75 3.05
CA GLY A 76 -14.98 -28.76 2.59
C GLY A 76 -14.55 -28.56 1.13
N PHE A 77 -13.38 -29.08 0.76
CA PHE A 77 -12.78 -28.85 -0.56
C PHE A 77 -13.65 -29.25 -1.76
N ALA A 78 -14.47 -30.31 -1.64
CA ALA A 78 -15.36 -30.73 -2.72
C ALA A 78 -16.44 -29.68 -3.03
N GLU A 79 -16.98 -29.03 -2.00
CA GLU A 79 -17.97 -27.96 -2.14
C GLU A 79 -17.29 -26.68 -2.66
N VAL A 80 -16.10 -26.36 -2.16
CA VAL A 80 -15.27 -25.23 -2.65
C VAL A 80 -15.07 -25.35 -4.17
N LEU A 81 -14.71 -26.54 -4.65
CA LEU A 81 -14.50 -26.78 -6.08
C LEU A 81 -15.77 -26.51 -6.88
N GLN A 82 -16.93 -26.93 -6.39
CA GLN A 82 -18.21 -26.68 -7.04
C GLN A 82 -18.48 -25.17 -7.12
N ARG A 83 -18.33 -24.44 -6.00
CA ARG A 83 -18.50 -22.98 -5.95
C ARG A 83 -17.59 -22.24 -6.92
N VAL A 84 -16.31 -22.61 -6.96
CA VAL A 84 -15.35 -21.99 -7.89
C VAL A 84 -15.71 -22.31 -9.34
N SER A 85 -16.20 -23.53 -9.62
CA SER A 85 -16.63 -23.92 -10.96
C SER A 85 -17.87 -23.12 -11.44
N GLU A 86 -18.80 -22.81 -10.54
CA GLU A 86 -19.97 -21.96 -10.81
C GLU A 86 -19.58 -20.52 -11.19
N LEU A 87 -18.41 -20.06 -10.76
CA LEU A 87 -17.86 -18.72 -11.05
C LEU A 87 -17.08 -18.62 -12.36
N VAL A 88 -16.92 -19.72 -13.10
CA VAL A 88 -16.21 -19.71 -14.37
C VAL A 88 -16.94 -18.81 -15.38
N GLY A 89 -16.24 -17.81 -15.90
CA GLY A 89 -16.80 -16.82 -16.83
C GLY A 89 -17.47 -15.64 -16.15
N PHE A 90 -17.51 -15.59 -14.82
CA PHE A 90 -17.89 -14.38 -14.09
C PHE A 90 -16.85 -13.28 -14.36
N VAL A 91 -17.33 -12.10 -14.78
CA VAL A 91 -16.49 -10.92 -15.02
C VAL A 91 -16.69 -9.96 -13.85
N PRO A 92 -15.74 -9.89 -12.90
CA PRO A 92 -15.84 -8.97 -11.78
C PRO A 92 -15.69 -7.52 -12.24
N SER A 93 -16.19 -6.61 -11.40
CA SER A 93 -16.14 -5.18 -11.62
C SER A 93 -14.70 -4.67 -11.65
N GLU A 94 -14.26 -4.12 -12.78
CA GLU A 94 -12.92 -3.53 -12.86
C GLU A 94 -12.85 -2.19 -12.10
N PRO A 95 -11.85 -1.99 -11.21
CA PRO A 95 -11.69 -0.72 -10.52
C PRO A 95 -11.26 0.38 -11.49
N VAL A 96 -12.10 1.40 -11.63
CA VAL A 96 -11.78 2.59 -12.43
C VAL A 96 -10.84 3.50 -11.64
N TRP A 97 -9.54 3.45 -11.96
CA TRP A 97 -8.52 4.25 -11.29
C TRP A 97 -8.54 5.73 -11.73
N THR A 98 -9.41 6.54 -11.14
CA THR A 98 -9.38 8.00 -11.36
C THR A 98 -8.25 8.61 -10.52
N ARG A 99 -7.13 8.96 -11.17
CA ARG A 99 -6.05 9.70 -10.50
C ARG A 99 -6.55 11.11 -10.18
N GLN A 100 -6.88 11.39 -8.93
CA GLN A 100 -7.08 12.78 -8.51
C GLN A 100 -5.75 13.55 -8.72
N PRO A 101 -5.77 14.71 -9.39
CA PRO A 101 -4.61 15.58 -9.44
C PRO A 101 -4.29 15.97 -8.00
N ARG A 102 -3.13 15.54 -7.50
CA ARG A 102 -2.60 16.09 -6.25
C ARG A 102 -2.14 17.49 -6.58
N ASP A 103 -2.48 18.46 -5.73
CA ASP A 103 -1.82 19.77 -5.69
C ASP A 103 -0.32 19.51 -5.43
N ARG A 104 0.43 19.31 -6.51
CA ARG A 104 1.88 19.28 -6.45
C ARG A 104 2.31 20.73 -6.33
N ALA A 105 2.99 21.04 -5.22
CA ALA A 105 3.89 22.18 -5.19
C ALA A 105 4.74 22.14 -6.48
N PRO A 106 5.04 23.31 -7.10
CA PRO A 106 5.72 23.36 -8.39
C PRO A 106 6.92 22.42 -8.40
N ASP A 107 7.13 21.74 -9.53
CA ASP A 107 8.21 20.76 -9.70
C ASP A 107 9.56 21.47 -9.75
N LEU A 108 9.97 21.98 -8.59
CA LEU A 108 11.26 22.57 -8.37
C LEU A 108 12.28 21.43 -8.35
N GLY A 109 13.34 21.58 -9.12
CA GLY A 109 14.49 20.70 -9.07
C GLY A 109 15.06 20.62 -7.65
N VAL A 110 15.84 19.56 -7.40
CA VAL A 110 16.52 19.37 -6.10
C VAL A 110 17.32 20.62 -5.67
N PRO A 111 18.07 21.31 -6.56
CA PRO A 111 18.79 22.53 -6.20
C PRO A 111 17.88 23.68 -5.78
N GLU A 112 16.77 23.89 -6.48
CA GLU A 112 15.80 24.95 -6.16
C GLU A 112 15.11 24.67 -4.83
N ARG A 113 14.69 23.42 -4.60
CA ARG A 113 14.13 22.99 -3.31
C ARG A 113 15.12 23.16 -2.16
N TRP A 114 16.40 22.93 -2.40
CA TRP A 114 17.46 23.17 -1.41
C TRP A 114 17.59 24.66 -1.07
N ARG A 115 17.61 25.52 -2.10
CA ARG A 115 17.80 26.98 -1.96
C ARG A 115 16.67 27.65 -1.17
N VAL A 116 15.41 27.27 -1.42
CA VAL A 116 14.25 27.90 -0.76
C VAL A 116 14.03 27.44 0.68
N ARG A 117 14.67 26.33 1.11
CA ARG A 117 14.56 25.84 2.49
C ARG A 117 15.38 26.72 3.44
N ARG A 118 14.88 26.87 4.67
CA ARG A 118 15.58 27.59 5.73
C ARG A 118 16.76 26.77 6.27
N LYS A 119 17.77 27.46 6.78
CA LYS A 119 18.83 26.86 7.60
C LYS A 119 18.29 26.61 9.02
N PRO A 120 18.60 25.48 9.67
CA PRO A 120 18.26 25.28 11.07
C PRO A 120 18.84 26.40 11.94
N TRP A 121 18.09 26.85 12.94
CA TRP A 121 18.50 27.86 13.91
C TRP A 121 18.07 27.42 15.30
N ARG A 122 18.66 27.98 16.37
CA ARG A 122 18.52 27.48 17.74
C ARG A 122 17.09 27.22 18.24
N GLY A 123 16.09 27.93 17.71
CA GLY A 123 14.68 27.76 18.07
C GLY A 123 13.87 26.86 17.13
N SER A 124 14.45 26.37 16.03
CA SER A 124 13.72 25.49 15.11
C SER A 124 13.65 24.04 15.58
N MET A 125 12.59 23.34 15.17
CA MET A 125 12.41 21.93 15.51
C MET A 125 13.56 21.07 14.99
N THR A 126 14.09 21.38 13.81
CA THR A 126 15.25 20.67 13.25
C THR A 126 16.51 20.86 14.11
N TRP A 127 16.73 22.05 14.69
CA TRP A 127 17.86 22.27 15.60
C TRP A 127 17.71 21.48 16.89
N ARG A 128 16.53 21.50 17.50
CA ARG A 128 16.23 20.71 18.70
C ARG A 128 16.39 19.22 18.44
N TYR A 129 15.86 18.71 17.32
CA TYR A 129 16.08 17.33 16.90
C TYR A 129 17.58 16.98 16.82
N LEU A 130 18.38 17.81 16.15
CA LEU A 130 19.81 17.55 16.00
C LEU A 130 20.58 17.65 17.33
N ARG A 131 20.26 18.62 18.19
CA ARG A 131 20.99 18.86 19.43
C ARG A 131 20.51 17.97 20.59
N ASP A 132 19.20 17.90 20.78
CA ASP A 132 18.58 17.32 21.98
C ASP A 132 18.23 15.84 21.79
N GLU A 133 17.81 15.42 20.59
CA GLU A 133 17.44 14.02 20.33
C GLU A 133 18.57 13.19 19.71
N ARG A 134 19.51 13.87 19.02
CA ARG A 134 20.66 13.23 18.37
C ARG A 134 21.99 13.58 19.04
N ASP A 135 21.96 14.34 20.13
CA ASP A 135 23.12 14.72 20.94
C ASP A 135 24.29 15.30 20.13
N LEU A 136 24.01 15.95 18.99
CA LEU A 136 25.06 16.51 18.15
C LEU A 136 25.60 17.79 18.80
N PRO A 137 26.94 17.91 18.96
CA PRO A 137 27.53 19.13 19.51
C PRO A 137 27.12 20.36 18.69
N GLU A 138 26.77 21.46 19.36
CA GLU A 138 26.37 22.69 18.67
C GLU A 138 27.44 23.20 17.70
N THR A 139 28.72 22.93 17.99
CA THR A 139 29.86 23.25 17.13
C THR A 139 29.78 22.53 15.78
N VAL A 140 29.42 21.25 15.78
CA VAL A 140 29.23 20.43 14.57
C VAL A 140 28.03 20.92 13.76
N ILE A 141 26.90 21.17 14.43
CA ILE A 141 25.68 21.68 13.76
C ILE A 141 25.97 23.03 13.09
N ARG A 142 26.64 23.95 13.79
CA ARG A 142 27.04 25.25 13.24
C ARG A 142 28.01 25.13 12.07
N ALA A 143 29.00 24.25 12.17
CA ALA A 143 29.95 24.01 11.09
C ALA A 143 29.23 23.53 9.83
N ALA A 144 28.31 22.57 9.96
CA ALA A 144 27.53 22.03 8.86
C ALA A 144 26.58 23.07 8.23
N ILE A 145 25.95 23.94 9.04
CA ILE A 145 25.15 25.07 8.53
C ILE A 145 26.02 26.08 7.77
N ARG A 146 27.21 26.37 8.27
CA ARG A 146 28.16 27.30 7.64
C ARG A 146 28.65 26.78 6.29
N GLN A 147 28.86 25.46 6.19
CA GLN A 147 29.23 24.77 4.95
C GLN A 147 28.05 24.52 3.99
N ASP A 148 26.87 25.07 4.29
CA ASP A 148 25.65 24.85 3.52
C ASP A 148 25.31 23.36 3.34
N ARG A 149 25.51 22.56 4.39
CA ARG A 149 25.23 21.11 4.39
C ARG A 149 23.90 20.74 5.03
N LEU A 150 23.24 21.67 5.73
CA LEU A 150 21.98 21.42 6.44
C LEU A 150 20.88 22.42 6.06
N ARG A 151 19.65 21.89 5.93
CA ARG A 151 18.40 22.62 5.70
C ARG A 151 17.27 22.01 6.54
N GLU A 152 16.26 22.82 6.87
CA GLU A 152 15.06 22.35 7.55
C GLU A 152 14.17 21.51 6.62
N GLY A 153 13.78 20.34 7.12
CA GLY A 153 12.83 19.43 6.49
C GLY A 153 11.41 19.59 7.05
N PRO A 154 10.40 19.01 6.39
CA PRO A 154 9.02 19.03 6.89
C PRO A 154 8.92 18.41 8.30
N ARG A 155 8.07 18.98 9.17
CA ARG A 155 7.77 18.44 10.50
C ARG A 155 9.02 18.21 11.38
N GLY A 156 10.01 19.11 11.30
CA GLY A 156 11.22 19.05 12.13
C GLY A 156 12.32 18.10 11.65
N SER A 157 12.10 17.41 10.53
CA SER A 157 13.16 16.62 9.89
C SER A 157 14.32 17.49 9.38
N VAL A 158 15.43 16.86 8.99
CA VAL A 158 16.62 17.54 8.45
C VAL A 158 16.84 17.13 7.00
N TRP A 159 17.28 18.08 6.18
CA TRP A 159 17.84 17.83 4.84
C TRP A 159 19.35 17.99 4.90
N ALA A 160 20.09 16.98 4.47
CA ALA A 160 21.54 16.98 4.43
C ALA A 160 22.02 16.89 2.98
N ALA A 161 22.93 17.78 2.58
CA ALA A 161 23.53 17.74 1.26
C ALA A 161 24.62 16.65 1.22
N HIS A 162 24.44 15.64 0.36
CA HIS A 162 25.48 14.68 0.02
C HIS A 162 26.48 15.34 -0.95
N VAL A 163 27.76 15.00 -0.81
CA VAL A 163 28.84 15.44 -1.71
C VAL A 163 29.37 14.26 -2.50
#